data_AF-A0A8H4PML3-F1
#
_entry.id   AF-A0A8H4PML3-F1
#
_cell.length_a   1.000
_cell.length_b   1.000
_cell.length_c   1.000
_cell.angle_alpha   90.00
_cell.angle_beta   90.00
_cell.angle_gamma   90.00
#
_symmetry.space_group_name_H-M   'P 1'
#
loop_
_entity.id
_entity.type
_entity.pdbx_description
1 polymer ?
#
loop_
_entity_poly.entity_id
_entity_poly.type
_entity_poly.pdbx_seq_one_letter_code
_entity_poly.pdbx_strand_id
1 'polypeptide(L)'
;MDADFSHHPKFIPRMVALQRAGAYDIVTGTRYAGDGGVFGWDLGRKFVSRGANLFADTVLRPGVSDVTGSFRLYKRAVLERVIASTESKGYTFQMEMIVRAKAMGCTVAEVPISFVDRLYGESKLGGDEIVEYAKGVFSLWLKV
;
A
#
# COMPACT_ATOMS: atom_id res chain seq x y z
N MET A 1 -8.99 0.33 4.93
CA MET A 1 -8.84 -0.96 5.63
C MET A 1 -9.81 -1.95 5.01
N ASP A 2 -9.46 -3.22 5.02
CA ASP A 2 -10.33 -4.26 4.45
C ASP A 2 -11.36 -4.73 5.49
N ALA A 3 -12.51 -5.22 5.02
CA ALA A 3 -13.61 -5.67 5.87
C ALA A 3 -13.48 -7.15 6.30
N ASP A 4 -12.42 -7.85 5.87
CA ASP A 4 -12.19 -9.28 6.10
C ASP A 4 -11.27 -9.57 7.30
N PHE A 5 -10.98 -8.54 8.12
CA PHE A 5 -10.08 -8.60 9.28
C PHE A 5 -8.61 -8.96 8.99
N SER A 6 -8.19 -9.07 7.73
CA SER A 6 -6.77 -9.23 7.38
C SER A 6 -5.93 -8.06 7.92
N HIS A 7 -6.56 -6.89 8.02
CA HIS A 7 -6.04 -5.69 8.69
C HIS A 7 -6.66 -5.53 10.08
N HIS A 8 -5.97 -6.04 11.11
CA HIS A 8 -6.51 -6.01 12.46
C HIS A 8 -6.64 -4.56 13.01
N PRO A 9 -7.83 -4.14 13.49
CA PRO A 9 -8.04 -2.78 14.02
C PRO A 9 -7.13 -2.36 15.19
N LYS A 10 -6.45 -3.31 15.85
CA LYS A 10 -5.53 -3.04 16.97
C LYS A 10 -4.40 -2.08 16.62
N PHE A 11 -4.07 -1.96 15.34
CA PHE A 11 -3.02 -1.08 14.84
C PHE A 11 -3.50 0.38 14.67
N ILE A 12 -4.82 0.63 14.59
CA ILE A 12 -5.37 1.97 14.36
C ILE A 12 -4.91 2.97 15.43
N PRO A 13 -4.96 2.68 16.76
CA PRO A 13 -4.47 3.62 17.77
C PRO A 13 -3.00 4.01 17.57
N ARG A 14 -2.13 3.05 17.21
CA ARG A 14 -0.71 3.30 16.93
C ARG A 14 -0.53 4.19 15.70
N MET A 15 -1.30 3.95 14.64
CA MET A 15 -1.26 4.78 13.42
C MET A 15 -1.69 6.23 13.70
N VAL A 16 -2.78 6.41 14.47
CA VAL A 16 -3.26 7.73 14.87
C VAL A 16 -2.24 8.46 15.76
N ALA A 17 -1.65 7.76 16.74
CA ALA A 17 -0.63 8.32 17.60
C ALA A 17 0.60 8.78 16.80
N LEU A 18 1.09 7.95 15.87
CA LEU A 18 2.22 8.29 15.01
C LEU A 18 1.91 9.48 14.10
N GLN A 19 0.73 9.49 13.48
CA GLN A 19 0.32 10.61 12.60
C GLN A 19 0.33 11.94 13.36
N ARG A 20 -0.19 11.95 14.58
CA ARG A 20 -0.23 13.14 15.43
C ARG A 20 1.17 13.56 15.87
N ALA A 21 2.00 12.62 16.31
CA ALA A 21 3.33 12.92 16.85
C ALA A 21 4.28 13.51 15.80
N GLY A 22 4.25 13.01 14.56
CA GLY A 22 5.13 13.49 13.48
C GLY A 22 4.45 14.44 12.49
N ALA A 23 3.20 14.83 12.73
CA ALA A 23 2.37 15.64 11.83
C ALA A 23 2.27 15.09 10.39
N TYR A 24 2.42 13.78 10.21
CA TYR A 24 2.45 13.13 8.90
C TYR A 24 1.13 13.27 8.14
N ASP A 25 1.21 13.42 6.83
CA ASP A 25 0.04 13.50 5.94
C ASP A 25 -0.65 12.15 5.79
N ILE A 26 0.14 11.09 5.75
CA ILE A 26 -0.30 9.71 5.57
C ILE A 26 0.47 8.81 6.55
N VAL A 27 -0.25 7.87 7.17
CA VAL A 27 0.37 6.73 7.84
C VAL A 27 -0.10 5.46 7.18
N THR A 28 0.82 4.61 6.74
CA THR A 28 0.52 3.31 6.13
C THR A 28 0.93 2.17 7.05
N GLY A 29 0.11 1.14 7.10
CA GLY A 29 0.53 -0.16 7.61
C GLY A 29 1.49 -0.78 6.61
N THR A 30 2.59 -1.36 7.10
CA THR A 30 3.55 -2.09 6.26
C THR A 30 3.76 -3.51 6.76
N ARG A 31 3.78 -4.45 5.81
CA ARG A 31 4.12 -5.86 6.03
C ARG A 31 5.63 -6.11 5.94
N TYR A 32 6.41 -5.14 5.46
CA TYR A 32 7.78 -5.34 5.02
C TYR A 32 8.82 -4.54 5.80
N ALA A 33 8.41 -3.64 6.71
CA ALA A 33 9.33 -2.94 7.60
C ALA A 33 9.20 -3.40 9.06
N GLY A 34 10.31 -3.32 9.80
CA GLY A 34 10.36 -3.60 11.25
C GLY A 34 9.90 -5.01 11.60
N ASP A 35 9.01 -5.10 12.58
CA ASP A 35 8.35 -6.32 13.06
C ASP A 35 7.09 -6.70 12.26
N GLY A 36 6.92 -6.10 11.07
CA GLY A 36 5.83 -6.39 10.15
C GLY A 36 5.93 -7.79 9.57
N GLY A 37 4.80 -8.36 9.15
CA GLY A 37 4.82 -9.70 8.60
C GLY A 37 3.51 -10.17 8.00
N VAL A 38 3.61 -11.27 7.25
CA VAL A 38 2.47 -11.93 6.62
C VAL A 38 2.38 -13.37 7.08
N PHE A 39 1.21 -13.74 7.61
CA PHE A 39 0.90 -15.07 8.12
C PHE A 39 -0.14 -15.75 7.23
N GLY A 40 0.07 -17.03 6.90
CA GLY A 40 -0.85 -17.82 6.09
C GLY A 40 -0.58 -17.84 4.58
N TRP A 41 0.32 -16.98 4.06
CA TRP A 41 0.69 -17.03 2.63
C TRP A 41 1.66 -18.16 2.32
N ASP A 42 1.43 -18.84 1.19
CA ASP A 42 2.44 -19.69 0.57
C ASP A 42 3.67 -18.88 0.13
N LEU A 43 4.78 -19.59 -0.14
CA LEU A 43 6.03 -18.95 -0.53
C LEU A 43 5.91 -18.22 -1.88
N GLY A 44 5.14 -18.76 -2.83
CA GLY A 44 4.97 -18.16 -4.16
C GLY A 44 4.33 -16.77 -4.08
N ARG A 45 3.24 -16.63 -3.32
CA ARG A 45 2.54 -15.37 -3.08
C ARG A 45 3.42 -14.37 -2.35
N LYS A 46 4.26 -14.82 -1.41
CA LYS A 46 5.28 -13.96 -0.77
C LYS A 46 6.29 -13.43 -1.79
N PHE A 47 6.78 -14.26 -2.70
CA PHE A 47 7.71 -13.85 -3.75
C PHE A 47 7.08 -12.86 -4.73
N VAL A 48 5.88 -13.15 -5.23
CA VAL A 48 5.16 -12.26 -6.16
C VAL A 48 4.94 -10.88 -5.53
N SER A 49 4.47 -10.82 -4.28
CA SER A 49 4.20 -9.55 -3.61
C SER A 49 5.48 -8.76 -3.31
N ARG A 50 6.56 -9.43 -2.90
CA ARG A 50 7.87 -8.77 -2.72
C ARG A 50 8.43 -8.27 -4.05
N GLY A 51 8.31 -9.05 -5.12
CA GLY A 51 8.73 -8.65 -6.47
C GLY A 51 7.96 -7.43 -6.98
N ALA A 52 6.64 -7.40 -6.79
CA ALA A 52 5.80 -6.27 -7.17
C ALA A 52 6.17 -4.97 -6.41
N ASN A 53 6.46 -5.07 -5.10
CA ASN A 53 6.93 -3.94 -4.32
C ASN A 53 8.33 -3.49 -4.75
N LEU A 54 9.27 -4.41 -4.95
CA LEU A 54 10.62 -4.09 -5.42
C LEU A 54 10.62 -3.43 -6.80
N PHE A 55 9.80 -3.93 -7.72
CA PHE A 55 9.65 -3.36 -9.05
C PHE A 55 9.12 -1.92 -8.99
N ALA A 56 8.02 -1.70 -8.26
CA ALA A 56 7.45 -0.37 -8.11
C ALA A 56 8.39 0.59 -7.36
N ASP A 57 9.10 0.12 -6.33
CA ASP A 57 10.07 0.94 -5.60
C ASP A 57 11.27 1.32 -6.48
N THR A 58 11.78 0.40 -7.29
CA THR A 58 12.89 0.67 -8.20
C THR A 58 12.52 1.70 -9.27
N VAL A 59 11.31 1.60 -9.83
CA VAL A 59 10.85 2.44 -10.94
C VAL A 59 10.31 3.78 -10.46
N LEU A 60 9.49 3.79 -9.41
CA LEU A 60 8.75 4.97 -8.95
C LEU A 60 9.39 5.66 -7.75
N ARG A 61 10.30 4.97 -7.03
CA ARG A 61 11.04 5.46 -5.85
C ARG A 61 10.18 6.24 -4.85
N PRO A 62 9.01 5.72 -4.43
CA PRO A 62 8.13 6.43 -3.51
C PRO A 62 8.73 6.53 -2.09
N GLY A 63 9.77 5.76 -1.75
CA GLY A 63 10.36 5.76 -0.42
C GLY A 63 9.36 5.27 0.64
N VAL A 64 8.58 4.25 0.29
CA VAL A 64 7.59 3.56 1.14
C VAL A 64 7.79 2.06 0.93
N SER A 65 7.88 1.30 2.02
CA SER A 65 8.23 -0.13 1.97
C SER A 65 7.11 -1.03 1.43
N ASP A 66 5.85 -0.59 1.54
CA ASP A 66 4.68 -1.34 1.11
C ASP A 66 3.72 -0.47 0.27
N VAL A 67 3.91 -0.49 -1.05
CA VAL A 67 3.08 0.28 -1.98
C VAL A 67 1.76 -0.42 -2.30
N THR A 68 1.67 -1.73 -2.05
CA THR A 68 0.47 -2.53 -2.34
C THR A 68 -0.48 -2.65 -1.14
N GLY A 69 -0.06 -2.21 0.05
CA GLY A 69 -0.91 -2.19 1.25
C GLY A 69 -2.07 -1.19 1.18
N SER A 70 -3.28 -1.63 1.52
CA SER A 70 -4.51 -0.82 1.53
C SER A 70 -4.85 -0.23 2.91
N PHE A 71 -4.06 -0.53 3.93
CA PHE A 71 -4.31 -0.08 5.30
C PHE A 71 -3.62 1.23 5.60
N ARG A 72 -4.31 2.33 5.29
CA ARG A 72 -3.78 3.68 5.35
C ARG A 72 -4.70 4.63 6.10
N LEU A 73 -4.07 5.54 6.83
CA LEU A 73 -4.69 6.68 7.49
C LEU A 73 -4.24 7.94 6.77
N TYR A 74 -5.21 8.70 6.23
CA TYR A 74 -4.96 9.95 5.51
C TYR A 74 -5.50 11.14 6.31
N LYS A 75 -4.82 12.28 6.22
CA LYS A 75 -5.51 13.56 6.44
C LYS A 75 -6.58 13.74 5.36
N ARG A 76 -7.74 14.27 5.73
CA ARG A 76 -8.87 14.45 4.82
C ARG A 76 -8.50 15.23 3.55
N ALA A 77 -7.88 16.41 3.70
CA ALA A 77 -7.50 17.24 2.55
C ALA A 77 -6.49 16.57 1.61
N VAL A 78 -5.61 15.72 2.16
CA VAL A 78 -4.64 14.93 1.37
C VAL A 78 -5.37 13.87 0.56
N LEU A 79 -6.31 13.15 1.18
CA LEU A 79 -7.12 12.16 0.48
C LEU A 79 -7.91 12.78 -0.67
N GLU A 80 -8.59 13.91 -0.42
CA GLU A 80 -9.38 14.65 -1.42
C GLU A 80 -8.52 15.09 -2.62
N ARG A 81 -7.30 15.58 -2.37
CA ARG A 81 -6.38 15.98 -3.43
C ARG A 81 -5.83 14.79 -4.23
N VAL A 82 -5.40 13.74 -3.55
CA VAL A 82 -4.79 12.56 -4.19
C VAL A 82 -5.83 11.83 -5.02
N ILE A 83 -7.02 11.57 -4.48
CA ILE A 83 -8.07 10.82 -5.17
C ILE A 83 -8.56 11.54 -6.45
N ALA A 84 -8.60 12.88 -6.43
CA ALA A 84 -8.98 13.67 -7.60
C ALA A 84 -7.98 13.54 -8.77
N SER A 85 -6.73 13.15 -8.47
CA SER A 85 -5.68 12.92 -9.46
C SER A 85 -5.52 11.45 -9.84
N THR A 86 -6.22 10.53 -9.17
CA THR A 86 -6.07 9.09 -9.38
C THR A 86 -6.99 8.60 -10.50
N GLU A 87 -6.43 7.92 -11.49
CA GLU A 87 -7.16 7.45 -12.67
C GLU A 87 -7.40 5.94 -12.66
N SER A 88 -6.51 5.17 -12.01
CA SER A 88 -6.56 3.71 -12.04
C SER A 88 -7.76 3.15 -11.27
N LYS A 89 -8.19 1.97 -11.69
CA LYS A 89 -9.24 1.16 -11.06
C LYS A 89 -8.65 -0.18 -10.62
N GLY A 90 -9.35 -0.89 -9.75
CA GLY A 90 -8.92 -2.23 -9.32
C GLY A 90 -7.63 -2.20 -8.50
N TYR A 91 -6.74 -3.17 -8.74
CA TYR A 91 -5.58 -3.44 -7.89
C TYR A 91 -4.51 -2.34 -7.92
N THR A 92 -4.36 -1.66 -9.07
CA THR A 92 -3.37 -0.58 -9.29
C THR A 92 -3.70 0.71 -8.54
N PHE A 93 -4.97 0.91 -8.15
CA PHE A 93 -5.43 2.10 -7.43
C PHE A 93 -4.63 2.35 -6.14
N GLN A 94 -4.38 1.31 -5.34
CA GLN A 94 -3.66 1.46 -4.06
C GLN A 94 -2.21 1.94 -4.27
N MET A 95 -1.54 1.40 -5.29
CA MET A 95 -0.19 1.84 -5.63
C MET A 95 -0.19 3.28 -6.15
N GLU A 96 -1.09 3.62 -7.07
CA GLU A 96 -1.18 4.98 -7.62
C GLU A 96 -1.41 6.03 -6.52
N MET A 97 -2.33 5.76 -5.58
CA MET A 97 -2.63 6.68 -4.48
C MET A 97 -1.38 7.06 -3.67
N ILE A 98 -0.51 6.10 -3.33
CA ILE A 98 0.68 6.41 -2.52
C ILE A 98 1.79 7.04 -3.34
N VAL A 99 1.97 6.61 -4.59
CA VAL A 99 2.96 7.17 -5.51
C VAL A 99 2.65 8.63 -5.81
N ARG A 100 1.39 8.95 -6.14
CA ARG A 100 0.95 10.34 -6.37
C ARG A 100 1.06 11.18 -5.11
N ALA A 101 0.68 10.65 -3.95
CA ALA A 101 0.85 11.39 -2.70
C ALA A 101 2.31 11.76 -2.46
N LYS A 102 3.24 10.81 -2.66
CA LYS A 102 4.68 11.07 -2.55
C LYS A 102 5.17 12.10 -3.54
N ALA A 103 4.74 12.03 -4.79
CA ALA A 103 5.09 13.02 -5.82
C ALA A 103 4.51 14.42 -5.57
N MET A 104 3.36 14.50 -4.89
CA MET A 104 2.80 15.76 -4.39
C MET A 104 3.55 16.33 -3.17
N GLY A 105 4.62 15.66 -2.71
CA GLY A 105 5.42 16.07 -1.55
C GLY A 105 4.81 15.68 -0.20
N CYS A 106 3.79 14.81 -0.16
CA CYS A 106 3.19 14.39 1.10
C CYS A 106 4.17 13.57 1.95
N THR A 107 4.14 13.83 3.25
CA THR A 107 4.91 13.07 4.24
C THR A 107 4.21 11.77 4.58
N VAL A 108 4.95 10.65 4.54
CA VAL A 108 4.43 9.30 4.79
C VAL A 108 5.24 8.66 5.90
N ALA A 109 4.54 8.11 6.90
CA ALA A 109 5.14 7.26 7.92
C ALA A 109 4.56 5.85 7.88
N GLU A 110 5.30 4.90 8.45
CA GLU A 110 4.98 3.49 8.40
C GLU A 110 4.78 2.90 9.79
N VAL A 111 3.72 2.12 9.95
CA VAL A 111 3.50 1.28 11.14
C VAL A 111 3.63 -0.17 10.71
N PRO A 112 4.59 -0.93 11.28
CA PRO A 112 4.64 -2.36 11.08
C PRO A 112 3.33 -3.03 11.51
N ILE A 113 2.76 -3.85 10.63
CA ILE A 113 1.53 -4.59 10.90
C ILE A 113 1.72 -6.08 10.63
N SER A 114 0.95 -6.89 11.35
CA SER A 114 0.77 -8.30 11.04
C SER A 114 -0.45 -8.43 10.13
N PHE A 115 -0.23 -8.89 8.90
CA PHE A 115 -1.28 -9.24 7.96
C PHE A 115 -1.55 -10.74 8.06
N VAL A 116 -2.78 -11.11 8.37
CA VAL A 116 -3.21 -12.51 8.43
C VAL A 116 -4.07 -12.76 7.20
N ASP A 117 -3.77 -13.83 6.47
CA ASP A 117 -4.60 -14.19 5.32
C ASP A 117 -6.03 -14.51 5.77
N ARG A 118 -6.97 -14.24 4.87
CA ARG A 118 -8.40 -14.46 5.09
C ARG A 118 -8.63 -15.93 5.46
N LEU A 119 -9.53 -16.18 6.41
CA LEU A 119 -9.96 -17.53 6.76
C LEU A 119 -10.73 -18.23 5.62
N TYR A 120 -11.33 -17.45 4.70
CA TYR A 120 -12.12 -17.93 3.57
C TYR A 120 -11.91 -17.08 2.31
N GLY A 121 -11.75 -17.74 1.15
CA GLY A 121 -11.69 -17.12 -0.18
C GLY A 121 -10.39 -17.39 -0.95
N GLU A 122 -10.50 -17.60 -2.26
CA GLU A 122 -9.33 -17.78 -3.14
C GLU A 122 -8.66 -16.44 -3.49
N SER A 123 -7.35 -16.49 -3.72
CA SER A 123 -6.57 -15.32 -4.15
C SER A 123 -7.03 -14.87 -5.53
N LYS A 124 -7.35 -13.58 -5.68
CA LYS A 124 -7.68 -12.98 -6.99
C LYS A 124 -6.46 -12.74 -7.89
N LEU A 125 -5.24 -12.85 -7.33
CA LEU A 125 -3.96 -12.67 -8.05
C LEU A 125 -3.73 -13.73 -9.12
N GLY A 126 -4.30 -13.50 -10.30
CA GLY A 126 -3.97 -14.18 -11.55
C GLY A 126 -2.90 -13.44 -12.37
N GLY A 127 -2.47 -14.04 -13.49
CA GLY A 127 -1.47 -13.44 -14.38
C GLY A 127 -1.90 -12.09 -14.98
N ASP A 128 -3.19 -11.92 -15.25
CA ASP A 128 -3.74 -10.67 -15.80
C ASP A 128 -3.58 -9.49 -14.83
N GLU A 129 -3.76 -9.72 -13.51
CA GLU A 129 -3.56 -8.70 -12.49
C GLU A 129 -2.09 -8.26 -12.40
N ILE A 130 -1.14 -9.17 -12.64
CA ILE A 130 0.30 -8.86 -12.67
C ILE A 130 0.62 -7.95 -13.86
N VAL A 131 0.06 -8.25 -15.03
CA VAL A 131 0.26 -7.44 -16.25
C VAL A 131 -0.37 -6.05 -16.08
N GLU A 132 -1.57 -5.98 -15.51
CA GLU A 132 -2.24 -4.71 -15.20
C GLU A 132 -1.42 -3.87 -14.22
N TYR A 133 -0.86 -4.51 -13.18
CA TYR A 133 0.03 -3.85 -12.22
C TYR A 133 1.28 -3.28 -12.90
N ALA A 134 1.95 -4.06 -13.74
CA ALA A 134 3.14 -3.61 -14.46
C ALA A 134 2.85 -2.43 -15.41
N LYS A 135 1.72 -2.48 -16.13
CA LYS A 135 1.25 -1.36 -16.97
C LYS A 135 0.97 -0.11 -16.12
N GLY A 136 0.37 -0.28 -14.95
CA GLY A 136 0.12 0.79 -13.99
C GLY A 136 1.42 1.46 -13.54
N VAL A 137 2.44 0.68 -13.18
CA VAL A 137 3.77 1.20 -12.80
C VAL A 137 4.36 2.03 -13.93
N PHE A 138 4.38 1.50 -15.16
CA PHE A 138 4.96 2.20 -16.31
C PHE A 138 4.20 3.49 -16.66
N SER A 139 2.87 3.45 -16.62
CA SER A 139 2.02 4.63 -16.84
C SER A 139 2.28 5.73 -15.80
N LEU A 140 2.43 5.36 -14.53
CA LEU A 140 2.75 6.32 -13.47
C LEU A 140 4.13 6.93 -13.65
N TRP A 141 5.13 6.13 -14.01
CA TRP A 141 6.48 6.62 -14.26
C TRP A 141 6.54 7.70 -15.36
N LEU A 142 5.64 7.65 -16.35
CA LEU A 142 5.54 8.68 -17.40
C LEU A 142 4.81 9.94 -16.96
N LYS A 143 3.96 9.85 -15.92
CA LYS A 143 3.01 10.90 -15.51
C LYS A 143 3.41 11.63 -14.22
N VAL A 144 4.34 11.06 -13.47
CA VAL A 144 4.71 11.46 -12.11
C VAL A 144 6.20 11.74 -12.07
#